data_AF-A0A2S3QQC9-F1
#
_entry.id   AF-A0A2S3QQC9-F1
#
_cell.length_a   1.000
_cell.length_b   1.000
_cell.length_c   1.000
_cell.angle_alpha   90.00
_cell.angle_beta   90.00
_cell.angle_gamma   90.00
#
_symmetry.space_group_name_H-M   'P 1'
#
loop_
_entity.id
_entity.type
_entity.pdbx_description
1 polymer ?
#
loop_
_entity_poly.entity_id
_entity_poly.type
_entity_poly.pdbx_seq_one_letter_code
_entity_poly.pdbx_strand_id
1 'polypeptide(L)'
;MTDVLLGEVDGLVEEHQKVSRAFKELIVLSQEVDRVCKNHIDVPKDITNFLIKFWVTLEALTQKEEKYIFPSLIKDIDRRAYEKANEALRTHSKLKTELKVLVDYVLQYKVNENSCELWKELVNRTTEVVTTLEEHLNYEGEIFAQMINSYQIYDGHSVDIVSPSDLKLKIS
;
A
#
# COMPACT_ATOMS: atom_id res chain seq x y z
N MET A 1 12.01 -12.10 -21.56
CA MET A 1 11.95 -10.88 -20.74
C MET A 1 10.53 -10.34 -20.71
N THR A 2 9.89 -10.09 -21.86
CA THR A 2 8.50 -9.60 -21.94
C THR A 2 7.47 -10.53 -21.31
N ASP A 3 7.56 -11.85 -21.53
CA ASP A 3 6.60 -12.82 -20.95
C ASP A 3 6.71 -12.94 -19.42
N VAL A 4 7.92 -12.74 -18.87
CA VAL A 4 8.15 -12.75 -17.42
C VAL A 4 7.55 -11.49 -16.79
N LEU A 5 7.81 -10.32 -17.39
CA LEU A 5 7.27 -9.04 -16.95
C LEU A 5 5.73 -9.00 -17.03
N LEU A 6 5.15 -9.62 -18.06
CA LEU A 6 3.70 -9.77 -18.19
C LEU A 6 3.12 -10.59 -17.02
N GLY A 7 3.74 -11.72 -16.68
CA GLY A 7 3.32 -12.53 -15.54
C GLY A 7 3.48 -11.81 -14.20
N GLU A 8 4.53 -11.02 -14.02
CA GLU A 8 4.71 -10.18 -12.83
C GLU A 8 3.62 -9.10 -12.72
N VAL A 9 3.33 -8.40 -13.82
CA VAL A 9 2.27 -7.38 -13.86
C VAL A 9 0.90 -7.98 -13.57
N ASP A 10 0.56 -9.14 -14.15
CA ASP A 10 -0.72 -9.80 -13.88
C ASP A 10 -0.85 -10.15 -12.38
N GLY A 11 0.24 -10.65 -11.77
CA GLY A 11 0.29 -10.91 -10.33
C GLY A 11 0.07 -9.64 -9.48
N LEU A 12 0.70 -8.52 -9.85
CA LEU A 12 0.52 -7.24 -9.16
C LEU A 12 -0.93 -6.73 -9.24
N VAL A 13 -1.57 -6.86 -10.41
CA VAL A 13 -2.98 -6.49 -10.61
C VAL A 13 -3.91 -7.36 -9.75
N GLU A 14 -3.64 -8.66 -9.65
CA GLU A 14 -4.40 -9.54 -8.75
C GLU A 14 -4.26 -9.13 -7.28
N GLU A 15 -3.05 -8.77 -6.84
CA GLU A 15 -2.82 -8.26 -5.48
C GLU A 15 -3.52 -6.92 -5.23
N HIS A 16 -3.54 -6.00 -6.21
CA HIS A 16 -4.32 -4.75 -6.11
C HIS A 16 -5.80 -5.03 -5.82
N GLN A 17 -6.39 -6.02 -6.50
CA GLN A 17 -7.79 -6.40 -6.29
C GLN A 17 -8.03 -7.01 -4.90
N LYS A 18 -7.10 -7.84 -4.42
CA LYS A 18 -7.18 -8.44 -3.07
C LYS A 18 -7.11 -7.37 -2.00
N VAL A 19 -6.13 -6.48 -2.08
CA VAL A 19 -5.95 -5.35 -1.15
C VAL A 19 -7.17 -4.42 -1.18
N SER A 20 -7.68 -4.07 -2.37
CA SER A 20 -8.87 -3.23 -2.53
C SER A 20 -10.09 -3.82 -1.81
N ARG A 21 -10.33 -5.12 -1.97
CA ARG A 21 -11.42 -5.82 -1.31
C ARG A 21 -11.24 -5.82 0.21
N ALA A 22 -10.03 -6.15 0.67
CA ALA A 22 -9.73 -6.23 2.09
C ALA A 22 -9.87 -4.87 2.80
N PHE A 23 -9.46 -3.76 2.16
CA PHE A 23 -9.67 -2.41 2.71
C PHE A 23 -11.16 -2.03 2.77
N LYS A 24 -11.96 -2.38 1.76
CA LYS A 24 -13.41 -2.14 1.79
C LYS A 24 -14.09 -2.89 2.94
N GLU A 25 -13.71 -4.16 3.15
CA GLU A 25 -14.18 -4.94 4.29
C GLU A 25 -13.75 -4.32 5.63
N LEU A 26 -12.51 -3.84 5.71
CA LEU A 26 -11.98 -3.18 6.91
C LEU A 26 -12.72 -1.87 7.24
N ILE A 27 -13.08 -1.08 6.22
CA ILE A 27 -13.91 0.12 6.40
C ILE A 27 -15.28 -0.25 6.99
N VAL A 28 -15.94 -1.28 6.45
CA VAL A 28 -17.25 -1.73 6.98
C VAL A 28 -17.13 -2.21 8.43
N LEU A 29 -16.09 -2.99 8.75
CA LEU A 29 -15.84 -3.44 10.11
C LEU A 29 -15.58 -2.27 11.07
N SER A 30 -14.81 -1.27 10.63
CA SER A 30 -14.50 -0.07 11.43
C SER A 30 -15.76 0.75 11.76
N GLN A 31 -16.69 0.87 10.81
CA GLN A 31 -17.98 1.53 11.03
C GLN A 31 -18.82 0.81 12.07
N GLU A 32 -18.79 -0.53 12.06
CA GLU A 32 -19.53 -1.34 13.02
C GLU A 32 -18.93 -1.25 14.42
N VAL A 33 -17.59 -1.22 14.53
CA VAL A 33 -16.90 -0.96 15.81
C VAL A 33 -17.25 0.42 16.35
N ASP A 34 -17.22 1.45 15.51
CA ASP A 34 -17.62 2.82 15.88
C ASP A 34 -19.08 2.87 16.38
N ARG A 35 -19.96 2.04 15.83
CA ARG A 35 -21.38 1.97 16.22
C ARG A 35 -21.60 1.20 17.53
N VAL A 36 -21.01 0.02 17.64
CA VAL A 36 -21.28 -0.95 18.72
C VAL A 36 -20.44 -0.67 19.95
N CYS A 37 -19.18 -0.29 19.77
CA CYS A 37 -18.22 -0.09 20.87
C CYS A 37 -18.08 1.40 21.25
N LYS A 38 -18.97 2.27 20.77
CA LYS A 38 -18.96 3.74 20.97
C LYS A 38 -18.79 4.24 22.42
N ASN A 39 -19.27 3.44 23.39
CA ASN A 39 -19.24 3.78 24.81
C ASN A 39 -18.01 3.21 25.54
N HIS A 40 -17.17 2.45 24.84
CA HIS A 40 -15.92 1.93 25.40
C HIS A 40 -14.89 3.07 25.47
N ILE A 41 -14.32 3.31 26.64
CA ILE A 41 -13.44 4.47 26.88
C ILE A 41 -12.20 4.47 25.99
N ASP A 42 -11.74 3.27 25.63
CA ASP A 42 -10.54 3.05 24.83
C ASP A 42 -10.82 2.68 23.36
N VAL A 43 -12.04 2.80 22.81
CA VAL A 43 -12.21 2.46 21.37
C VAL A 43 -11.47 3.49 20.49
N PRO A 44 -10.72 3.06 19.43
CA PRO A 44 -10.10 3.99 18.50
C PRO A 44 -11.18 4.81 17.80
N LYS A 45 -11.12 6.13 17.95
CA LYS A 45 -12.09 7.06 17.35
C LYS A 45 -11.61 7.46 15.96
N ASP A 46 -12.53 7.82 15.07
CA ASP A 46 -12.19 8.29 13.72
C ASP A 46 -11.42 7.30 12.84
N ILE A 47 -11.31 6.03 13.25
CA ILE A 47 -10.60 5.00 12.48
C ILE A 47 -11.23 4.80 11.09
N THR A 48 -12.56 4.81 11.03
CA THR A 48 -13.31 4.77 9.77
C THR A 48 -12.90 5.90 8.83
N ASN A 49 -12.81 7.13 9.35
CA ASN A 49 -12.47 8.31 8.56
C ASN A 49 -11.03 8.22 8.03
N PHE A 50 -10.11 7.70 8.85
CA PHE A 50 -8.74 7.44 8.40
C PHE A 50 -8.73 6.41 7.26
N LEU A 51 -9.37 5.25 7.45
CA LEU A 51 -9.37 4.15 6.49
C LEU A 51 -9.96 4.56 5.13
N ILE A 52 -11.03 5.37 5.13
CA ILE A 52 -11.61 5.91 3.90
C ILE A 52 -10.62 6.82 3.17
N LYS A 53 -9.96 7.75 3.88
CA LYS A 53 -8.98 8.66 3.27
C LYS A 53 -7.81 7.88 2.67
N PHE A 54 -7.28 6.91 3.42
CA PHE A 54 -6.20 6.06 2.98
C PHE A 54 -6.58 5.24 1.74
N TRP A 55 -7.77 4.62 1.76
CA TRP A 55 -8.31 3.84 0.64
C TRP A 55 -8.43 4.68 -0.64
N VAL A 56 -8.88 5.93 -0.56
CA VAL A 56 -8.96 6.83 -1.73
C VAL A 56 -7.58 7.06 -2.35
N THR A 57 -6.55 7.30 -1.54
CA THR A 57 -5.17 7.47 -2.03
C THR A 57 -4.64 6.19 -2.66
N LEU A 58 -4.88 5.05 -2.01
CA LEU A 58 -4.44 3.74 -2.49
C LEU A 58 -5.09 3.38 -3.84
N GLU A 59 -6.41 3.53 -3.98
CA GLU A 59 -7.10 3.25 -5.25
C GLU A 59 -6.67 4.18 -6.38
N ALA A 60 -6.42 5.45 -6.07
CA ALA A 60 -5.93 6.39 -7.07
C ALA A 60 -4.54 6.00 -7.59
N LEU A 61 -3.68 5.48 -6.71
CA LEU A 61 -2.37 4.95 -7.08
C LEU A 61 -2.51 3.69 -7.94
N THR A 62 -3.24 2.67 -7.47
CA THR A 62 -3.36 1.38 -8.20
C THR A 62 -3.99 1.58 -9.57
N GLN A 63 -5.02 2.43 -9.69
CA GLN A 63 -5.59 2.78 -10.99
C GLN A 63 -4.58 3.46 -11.92
N LYS A 64 -3.70 4.31 -11.37
CA LYS A 64 -2.65 4.97 -12.15
C LYS A 64 -1.62 3.95 -12.63
N GLU A 65 -1.21 3.05 -11.75
CA GLU A 65 -0.26 1.97 -12.05
C GLU A 65 -0.80 1.07 -13.17
N GLU A 66 -2.00 0.52 -12.99
CA GLU A 66 -2.66 -0.39 -13.93
C GLU A 66 -2.95 0.24 -15.29
N LYS A 67 -3.41 1.50 -15.30
CA LYS A 67 -3.86 2.14 -16.54
C LYS A 67 -2.72 2.77 -17.33
N TYR A 68 -1.65 3.21 -16.66
CA TYR A 68 -0.64 4.05 -17.30
C TYR A 68 0.79 3.61 -17.04
N ILE A 69 1.12 3.06 -15.87
CA ILE A 69 2.50 2.69 -15.55
C ILE A 69 2.78 1.31 -16.13
N PHE A 70 2.13 0.25 -15.64
CA PHE A 70 2.34 -1.13 -16.10
C PHE A 70 2.26 -1.29 -17.63
N PRO A 71 1.28 -0.69 -18.33
CA PRO A 71 1.23 -0.79 -19.78
C PRO A 71 2.43 -0.12 -20.47
N SER A 72 2.96 0.97 -19.89
CA SER A 72 4.17 1.62 -20.41
C SER A 72 5.40 0.74 -20.19
N LEU A 73 5.46 -0.02 -19.09
CA LEU A 73 6.56 -0.94 -18.81
C LEU A 73 6.63 -2.08 -19.82
N ILE A 74 5.47 -2.57 -20.26
CA ILE A 74 5.38 -3.71 -21.18
C ILE A 74 5.66 -3.30 -22.62
N LYS A 75 5.15 -2.14 -23.05
CA LYS A 75 5.11 -1.75 -24.48
C LYS A 75 6.36 -1.05 -24.97
N ASP A 76 6.78 0.01 -24.28
CA ASP A 76 7.90 0.85 -24.70
C ASP A 76 8.53 1.45 -23.45
N ILE A 77 9.67 0.90 -23.06
CA ILE A 77 10.42 1.42 -21.94
C ILE A 77 11.18 2.69 -22.42
N ASP A 78 10.48 3.83 -22.37
CA ASP A 78 10.99 5.17 -22.71
C ASP A 78 11.20 6.04 -21.46
N ARG A 79 11.84 7.20 -21.61
CA ARG A 79 12.05 8.18 -20.53
C ARG A 79 10.79 8.45 -19.69
N ARG A 80 9.60 8.49 -20.31
CA ARG A 80 8.33 8.80 -19.62
C ARG A 80 7.85 7.62 -18.77
N ALA A 81 8.10 6.38 -19.20
CA ALA A 81 7.82 5.21 -18.39
C ALA A 81 8.62 5.26 -17.06
N TYR A 82 9.88 5.69 -17.12
CA TYR A 82 10.73 5.85 -15.92
C TYR A 82 10.30 6.98 -15.00
N GLU A 83 9.98 8.14 -15.56
CA GLU A 83 9.49 9.28 -14.76
C GLU A 83 8.24 8.88 -13.97
N LYS A 84 7.33 8.11 -14.59
CA LYS A 84 6.14 7.55 -13.92
C LYS A 84 6.49 6.52 -12.84
N ALA A 85 7.40 5.58 -13.11
CA ALA A 85 7.82 4.59 -12.12
C ALA A 85 8.48 5.25 -10.90
N ASN A 86 9.30 6.29 -11.10
CA ASN A 86 9.90 7.04 -10.01
C ASN A 86 8.86 7.87 -9.21
N GLU A 87 7.81 8.35 -9.88
CA GLU A 87 6.68 8.99 -9.20
C GLU A 87 5.87 7.98 -8.35
N ALA A 88 5.68 6.75 -8.84
CA ALA A 88 5.05 5.67 -8.10
C ALA A 88 5.84 5.32 -6.83
N LEU A 89 7.17 5.13 -6.94
CA LEU A 89 8.05 4.91 -5.79
C LEU A 89 7.96 6.02 -4.73
N ARG A 90 7.89 7.28 -5.15
CA ARG A 90 7.67 8.41 -4.25
C ARG A 90 6.31 8.37 -3.58
N THR A 91 5.28 7.90 -4.28
CA THR A 91 3.93 7.74 -3.74
C THR A 91 3.87 6.57 -2.76
N HIS A 92 4.54 5.45 -3.05
CA HIS A 92 4.72 4.32 -2.13
C HIS A 92 5.34 4.77 -0.81
N SER A 93 6.42 5.58 -0.86
CA SER A 93 7.06 6.13 0.34
C SER A 93 6.10 6.93 1.22
N LYS A 94 5.24 7.77 0.60
CA LYS A 94 4.22 8.55 1.31
C LYS A 94 3.15 7.63 1.92
N LEU A 95 2.63 6.68 1.13
CA LEU A 95 1.65 5.71 1.60
C LEU A 95 2.17 4.89 2.78
N LYS A 96 3.43 4.46 2.75
CA LYS A 96 4.05 3.75 3.88
C LYS A 96 4.12 4.63 5.13
N THR A 97 4.42 5.91 4.98
CA THR A 97 4.40 6.87 6.10
C THR A 97 3.00 6.99 6.69
N GLU A 98 1.97 7.10 5.86
CA GLU A 98 0.57 7.13 6.31
C GLU A 98 0.14 5.79 6.93
N LEU A 99 0.56 4.67 6.36
CA LEU A 99 0.30 3.33 6.88
C LEU A 99 0.92 3.14 8.27
N LYS A 100 2.11 3.70 8.51
CA LYS A 100 2.71 3.72 9.86
C LYS A 100 1.83 4.44 10.86
N VAL A 101 1.21 5.56 10.46
CA VAL A 101 0.26 6.28 11.32
C VAL A 101 -0.98 5.40 11.61
N LEU A 102 -1.49 4.66 10.63
CA LEU A 102 -2.58 3.70 10.86
C LEU A 102 -2.18 2.62 11.86
N VAL A 103 -1.00 2.03 11.68
CA VAL A 103 -0.44 1.00 12.55
C VAL A 103 -0.29 1.53 13.96
N ASP A 104 0.34 2.69 14.11
CA ASP A 104 0.49 3.34 15.40
C ASP A 104 -0.88 3.68 16.00
N TYR A 105 -1.85 4.10 15.19
CA TYR A 105 -3.17 4.48 15.69
C TYR A 105 -4.10 3.29 16.00
N VAL A 106 -3.99 2.16 15.32
CA VAL A 106 -4.86 0.99 15.55
C VAL A 106 -4.20 -0.03 16.47
N LEU A 107 -2.90 -0.27 16.28
CA LEU A 107 -2.17 -1.30 17.03
C LEU A 107 -1.67 -0.79 18.38
N GLN A 108 -1.52 0.53 18.60
CA GLN A 108 -1.22 1.06 19.95
C GLN A 108 -2.44 1.08 20.86
N TYR A 109 -3.64 0.99 20.30
CA TYR A 109 -4.85 0.70 21.03
C TYR A 109 -4.85 -0.77 21.42
N LYS A 110 -4.03 -1.09 22.44
CA LYS A 110 -3.86 -2.44 22.96
C LYS A 110 -5.22 -3.01 23.32
N VAL A 111 -5.67 -3.92 22.48
CA VAL A 111 -6.77 -4.82 22.76
C VAL A 111 -6.48 -5.49 24.10
N ASN A 112 -7.33 -5.24 25.08
CA ASN A 112 -7.25 -5.84 26.40
C ASN A 112 -8.43 -6.81 26.61
N GLU A 113 -8.44 -7.50 27.75
CA GLU A 113 -9.48 -8.49 28.06
C GLU A 113 -10.90 -7.90 27.99
N ASN A 114 -11.06 -6.60 28.27
CA ASN A 114 -12.35 -5.89 28.27
C ASN A 114 -12.75 -5.36 26.89
N SER A 115 -11.88 -5.44 25.88
CA SER A 115 -12.19 -4.99 24.53
C SER A 115 -13.27 -5.87 23.91
N CYS A 116 -14.23 -5.25 23.22
CA CYS A 116 -15.30 -5.96 22.53
C CYS A 116 -14.72 -6.86 21.41
N GLU A 117 -15.35 -8.00 21.13
CA GLU A 117 -14.88 -8.96 20.11
C GLU A 117 -14.77 -8.33 18.71
N LEU A 118 -15.66 -7.40 18.36
CA LEU A 118 -15.58 -6.67 17.10
C LEU A 118 -14.32 -5.80 16.98
N TRP A 119 -13.84 -5.24 18.09
CA TRP A 119 -12.62 -4.44 18.09
C TRP A 119 -11.37 -5.33 18.05
N LYS A 120 -11.37 -6.46 18.76
CA LYS A 120 -10.35 -7.51 18.59
C LYS A 120 -10.19 -7.89 17.11
N GLU A 121 -11.32 -8.15 16.45
CA GLU A 121 -11.35 -8.47 15.03
C GLU A 121 -10.83 -7.33 14.16
N LEU A 122 -11.22 -6.07 14.44
CA LEU A 122 -10.72 -4.91 13.70
C LEU A 122 -9.19 -4.80 13.76
N VAL A 123 -8.60 -5.00 14.94
CA VAL A 123 -7.14 -4.93 15.11
C VAL A 123 -6.44 -6.08 14.38
N ASN A 124 -6.97 -7.30 14.48
CA ASN A 124 -6.41 -8.46 13.78
C ASN A 124 -6.46 -8.27 12.25
N ARG A 125 -7.64 -7.92 11.71
CA ARG A 125 -7.83 -7.68 10.27
C ARG A 125 -7.02 -6.50 9.76
N THR A 126 -6.88 -5.43 10.56
CA THR A 126 -6.00 -4.31 10.20
C THR A 126 -4.56 -4.78 10.09
N THR A 127 -4.08 -5.60 11.04
CA THR A 127 -2.71 -6.13 11.01
C THR A 127 -2.45 -6.93 9.74
N GLU A 128 -3.34 -7.85 9.39
CA GLU A 128 -3.22 -8.66 8.16
C GLU A 128 -3.17 -7.79 6.91
N VAL A 129 -4.12 -6.85 6.77
CA VAL A 129 -4.21 -5.96 5.60
C VAL A 129 -2.99 -5.07 5.47
N VAL A 130 -2.50 -4.50 6.58
CA VAL A 130 -1.28 -3.68 6.62
C VAL A 130 -0.07 -4.50 6.16
N THR A 131 0.11 -5.70 6.72
CA THR A 131 1.26 -6.55 6.39
C THR A 131 1.26 -6.90 4.91
N THR A 132 0.12 -7.36 4.38
CA THR A 132 -0.02 -7.69 2.96
C THR A 132 0.22 -6.46 2.06
N LEU A 133 -0.32 -5.29 2.41
CA LEU A 133 -0.09 -4.08 1.63
C LEU A 133 1.38 -3.65 1.67
N GLU A 134 2.05 -3.74 2.82
CA GLU A 134 3.47 -3.40 2.91
C GLU A 134 4.33 -4.34 2.04
N GLU A 135 4.08 -5.65 2.12
CA GLU A 135 4.76 -6.65 1.29
C GLU A 135 4.56 -6.36 -0.20
N HIS A 136 3.32 -6.03 -0.61
CA HIS A 136 3.00 -5.64 -1.98
C HIS A 136 3.77 -4.39 -2.43
N LEU A 137 3.72 -3.29 -1.64
CA LEU A 137 4.44 -2.05 -1.97
C LEU A 137 5.96 -2.24 -2.00
N ASN A 138 6.50 -3.18 -1.21
CA ASN A 138 7.92 -3.54 -1.28
C ASN A 138 8.24 -4.26 -2.59
N TYR A 139 7.48 -5.29 -2.92
CA TYR A 139 7.70 -6.09 -4.12
C TYR A 139 7.55 -5.27 -5.41
N GLU A 140 6.47 -4.49 -5.51
CA GLU A 140 6.25 -3.58 -6.63
C GLU A 140 7.36 -2.52 -6.73
N GLY A 141 7.80 -1.98 -5.59
CA GLY A 141 8.91 -1.05 -5.53
C GLY A 141 10.24 -1.64 -6.02
N GLU A 142 10.50 -2.92 -5.74
CA GLU A 142 11.68 -3.63 -6.26
C GLU A 142 11.62 -3.75 -7.80
N ILE A 143 10.45 -4.08 -8.35
CA ILE A 143 10.25 -4.14 -9.82
C ILE A 143 10.51 -2.77 -10.45
N PHE A 144 9.92 -1.69 -9.90
CA PHE A 144 10.15 -0.33 -10.39
C PHE A 144 11.63 0.08 -10.31
N ALA A 145 12.31 -0.22 -9.21
CA ALA A 145 13.72 0.12 -9.04
C ALA A 145 14.63 -0.64 -10.02
N GLN A 146 14.39 -1.94 -10.25
CA GLN A 146 15.15 -2.74 -11.21
C GLN A 146 15.05 -2.18 -12.63
N MET A 147 13.87 -1.71 -13.02
CA MET A 147 13.70 -1.07 -14.33
C MET A 147 14.41 0.27 -14.43
N ILE A 148 14.30 1.14 -13.42
CA ILE A 148 14.98 2.44 -13.41
C ILE A 148 16.50 2.24 -13.51
N ASN A 149 17.05 1.30 -12.74
CA ASN A 149 18.47 0.96 -12.82
C ASN A 149 18.88 0.49 -14.23
N SER A 150 18.05 -0.34 -14.87
CA SER A 150 18.30 -0.82 -16.23
C SER A 150 18.34 0.32 -17.26
N TYR A 151 17.57 1.39 -17.07
CA TYR A 151 17.64 2.59 -17.92
C TYR A 151 18.90 3.40 -17.72
N GLN A 152 19.28 3.63 -16.46
CA GLN A 152 20.41 4.51 -16.16
C GLN A 152 21.70 3.96 -16.76
N ILE A 153 21.83 2.63 -16.78
CA ILE A 153 22.91 1.93 -17.48
C ILE A 153 22.87 2.17 -19.00
N TYR A 154 21.67 2.30 -19.58
CA TYR A 154 21.48 2.47 -21.03
C TYR A 154 21.61 3.93 -21.51
N ASP A 155 21.05 4.91 -20.77
CA ASP A 155 20.95 6.32 -21.18
C ASP A 155 22.06 7.21 -20.59
N GLY A 156 22.86 6.72 -19.65
CA GLY A 156 24.00 7.43 -19.06
C GLY A 156 23.64 8.66 -18.20
N HIS A 157 22.35 8.90 -17.94
CA HIS A 157 21.84 9.97 -17.09
C HIS A 157 21.45 9.45 -15.70
N SER A 158 22.08 10.00 -14.65
CA SER A 158 21.71 9.73 -13.26
C SER A 158 20.44 10.49 -12.90
N VAL A 159 19.41 9.78 -12.46
CA VAL A 159 18.22 10.37 -11.83
C VAL A 159 18.27 9.99 -10.36
N ASP A 160 17.96 10.93 -9.46
CA ASP A 160 17.81 10.63 -8.03
C ASP A 160 16.69 9.59 -7.87
N ILE A 161 17.08 8.34 -7.60
CA ILE A 161 16.17 7.24 -7.28
C ILE A 161 15.98 7.24 -5.77
N VAL A 162 14.73 7.15 -5.32
CA VAL A 162 14.44 6.78 -3.94
C VAL A 162 14.88 5.32 -3.75
N SER A 163 15.83 5.06 -2.86
CA SER A 163 16.34 3.70 -2.66
C SER A 163 15.23 2.79 -2.09
N PRO A 164 15.04 1.56 -2.59
CA PRO A 164 14.13 0.58 -2.00
C PRO A 164 14.42 0.31 -0.51
N SER A 165 15.68 0.45 -0.08
CA SER A 165 16.07 0.32 1.32
C SER A 165 15.50 1.40 2.23
N ASP A 166 15.21 2.58 1.69
CA ASP A 166 14.62 3.71 2.42
C ASP A 166 13.10 3.53 2.60
N LEU A 167 12.54 2.46 2.02
CA LEU A 167 11.11 2.15 1.99
C LEU A 167 10.69 1.02 2.94
N LYS A 168 11.59 0.45 3.77
CA LYS A 168 11.21 -0.60 4.73
C LYS A 168 10.56 0.03 5.96
N LEU A 169 9.32 -0.34 6.31
CA LEU A 169 8.77 0.03 7.60
C LEU A 169 9.44 -0.84 8.67
N LYS A 170 9.96 -0.19 9.71
CA LYS A 170 10.29 -0.89 10.95
C LYS A 170 9.00 -1.04 11.74
N ILE A 171 8.34 -2.18 11.57
CA ILE A 171 7.30 -2.65 12.50
C ILE A 171 8.06 -3.29 13.67
N SER A 172 7.88 -2.72 14.86
CA SER A 172 8.49 -3.19 16.12
C SER A 172 7.50 -4.02 16.92
#